data_AF-A0A0G0PNC6-F1
#
_entry.id   AF-A0A0G0PNC6-F1
#
_cell.length_a   1.000
_cell.length_b   1.000
_cell.length_c   1.000
_cell.angle_alpha   90.00
_cell.angle_beta   90.00
_cell.angle_gamma   90.00
#
_symmetry.space_group_name_H-M   'P 1'
#
loop_
_entity.id
_entity.type
_entity.pdbx_description
1 polymer ?
#
loop_
_entity_poly.entity_id
_entity_poly.type
_entity_poly.pdbx_seq_one_letter_code
_entity_poly.pdbx_strand_id
1 'polypeptide(L)'
;MPAKIVENIIANCQKKNVKYAIIISSGFAEQGKSGKILQNRINDMLKDSPLRIIGPNCLGIINTDNNLNATFAAPKLIKGNVAAVFQSGALGAALLDWANEYNFGFSKFISLGNKIDIEESELIEYLAEDDDTKVIALYLEDIRDTKKFYSVCREASSQKPIIILKGGMTVIGAKA
;
A
#
# COMPACT_ATOMS: atom_id res chain seq x y z
N MET A 1 16.06 -0.30 -6.29
CA MET A 1 17.24 0.60 -6.21
C MET A 1 17.67 0.72 -4.75
N PRO A 2 18.94 0.99 -4.41
CA PRO A 2 19.31 1.20 -3.00
C PRO A 2 18.61 2.42 -2.38
N ALA A 3 18.20 2.35 -1.10
CA ALA A 3 17.49 3.44 -0.42
C ALA A 3 18.20 4.80 -0.52
N LYS A 4 19.53 4.80 -0.34
CA LYS A 4 20.37 6.00 -0.34
C LYS A 4 20.28 6.87 -1.59
N ILE A 5 19.84 6.32 -2.73
CA ILE A 5 19.68 7.10 -3.97
C ILE A 5 18.23 7.50 -4.24
N VAL A 6 17.26 6.99 -3.47
CA VAL A 6 15.83 7.23 -3.73
C VAL A 6 15.48 8.71 -3.61
N GLU A 7 16.04 9.43 -2.64
CA GLU A 7 15.85 10.89 -2.49
C GLU A 7 16.14 11.65 -3.80
N ASN A 8 17.27 11.35 -4.44
CA ASN A 8 17.65 11.94 -5.72
C ASN A 8 16.70 11.55 -6.87
N ILE A 9 16.20 10.31 -6.86
CA ILE A 9 15.22 9.86 -7.86
C ILE A 9 13.90 10.61 -7.69
N ILE A 10 13.43 10.80 -6.46
CA ILE A 10 12.20 11.57 -6.17
C ILE A 10 12.36 13.03 -6.63
N ALA A 11 13.51 13.66 -6.37
CA ALA A 11 13.77 15.01 -6.88
C ALA A 11 13.70 15.08 -8.42
N ASN A 12 14.21 14.05 -9.11
CA ASN A 12 14.12 13.97 -10.56
C ASN A 12 12.68 13.70 -11.06
N CYS A 13 11.92 12.87 -10.35
CA CYS A 13 10.50 12.65 -10.63
C CYS A 13 9.70 13.95 -10.54
N GLN A 14 9.94 14.76 -9.51
CA GLN A 14 9.31 16.07 -9.33
C GLN A 14 9.68 17.03 -10.48
N LYS A 15 10.97 17.12 -10.84
CA LYS A 15 11.41 17.93 -12.00
C LYS A 15 10.76 17.51 -13.32
N LYS A 16 10.46 16.22 -13.46
CA LYS A 16 9.81 15.64 -14.65
C LYS A 16 8.28 15.62 -14.55
N ASN A 17 7.68 16.25 -13.52
CA ASN A 17 6.24 16.29 -13.30
C ASN A 17 5.57 14.90 -13.21
N VAL A 18 6.30 13.89 -12.73
CA VAL A 18 5.74 12.56 -12.44
C VAL A 18 4.65 12.73 -11.38
N LYS A 19 3.49 12.11 -11.60
CA LYS A 19 2.32 12.23 -10.72
C LYS A 19 2.28 11.16 -9.63
N TYR A 20 2.76 9.96 -9.94
CA TYR A 20 2.72 8.82 -9.04
C TYR A 20 4.04 8.06 -9.08
N ALA A 21 4.52 7.62 -7.92
CA ALA A 21 5.65 6.71 -7.80
C ALA A 21 5.37 5.60 -6.80
N ILE A 22 5.95 4.42 -7.06
CA ILE A 22 5.91 3.28 -6.15
C ILE A 22 7.35 3.02 -5.71
N ILE A 23 7.62 3.18 -4.42
CA ILE A 23 8.96 2.93 -3.87
C ILE A 23 9.01 1.52 -3.31
N ILE A 24 9.46 0.57 -4.14
CA ILE A 24 9.66 -0.83 -3.73
C ILE A 24 10.78 -0.96 -2.69
N SER A 25 11.82 -0.13 -2.81
CA SER A 25 13.04 -0.23 -2.02
C SER A 25 12.77 -0.21 -0.50
N SER A 26 13.38 -1.14 0.23
CA SER A 26 13.55 -1.07 1.69
C SER A 26 14.79 -0.26 2.06
N GLY A 27 15.01 0.01 3.36
CA GLY A 27 16.08 0.85 3.90
C GLY A 27 15.61 2.14 4.57
N PHE A 28 14.34 2.24 4.96
CA PHE A 28 13.71 3.45 5.49
C PHE A 28 13.39 3.30 6.99
N ALA A 29 12.27 3.83 7.48
CA ALA A 29 11.96 3.86 8.92
C ALA A 29 11.99 2.50 9.61
N GLU A 30 11.78 1.40 8.87
CA GLU A 30 11.88 0.02 9.34
C GLU A 30 13.31 -0.42 9.69
N GLN A 31 14.34 0.29 9.22
CA GLN A 31 15.76 0.01 9.49
C GLN A 31 16.36 0.91 10.58
N GLY A 32 15.52 1.54 11.41
CA GLY A 32 15.95 2.34 12.56
C GLY A 32 16.25 3.80 12.24
N LYS A 33 17.11 4.43 13.06
CA LYS A 33 17.27 5.91 13.09
C LYS A 33 17.73 6.51 11.75
N SER A 34 18.72 5.92 11.10
CA SER A 34 19.26 6.43 9.83
C SER A 34 18.22 6.36 8.70
N GLY A 35 17.50 5.23 8.61
CA GLY A 35 16.43 5.07 7.64
C GLY A 35 15.22 5.97 7.92
N LYS A 36 14.90 6.24 9.18
CA LYS A 36 13.88 7.24 9.56
C LYS A 36 14.26 8.66 9.11
N ILE A 37 15.54 9.05 9.23
CA ILE A 37 16.02 10.35 8.73
C ILE A 37 15.82 10.43 7.21
N LEU A 38 16.21 9.39 6.47
CA LEU A 38 16.03 9.35 5.02
C LEU A 38 14.54 9.43 4.64
N GLN A 39 13.68 8.69 5.33
CA GLN A 39 12.23 8.73 5.11
C GLN A 39 11.66 10.12 5.36
N ASN A 40 12.06 10.79 6.44
CA ASN A 40 11.60 12.13 6.77
C ASN A 40 12.00 13.16 5.71
N ARG A 41 13.19 13.05 5.11
CA ARG A 41 13.58 13.93 3.99
C ARG A 41 12.65 13.77 2.80
N ILE A 42 12.28 12.54 2.45
CA ILE A 42 11.30 12.29 1.39
C ILE A 42 9.94 12.89 1.78
N ASN A 43 9.47 12.69 3.02
CA ASN A 43 8.22 13.31 3.49
C ASN A 43 8.24 14.84 3.34
N ASP A 44 9.36 15.48 3.70
CA ASP A 44 9.51 16.94 3.56
C ASP A 44 9.45 17.38 2.09
N MET A 45 9.99 16.59 1.15
CA MET A 45 9.89 16.86 -0.28
C MET A 45 8.45 16.74 -0.81
N LEU A 46 7.56 16.01 -0.13
CA LEU A 46 6.19 15.75 -0.59
C LEU A 46 5.16 16.79 -0.13
N LYS A 47 5.43 17.56 0.93
CA LYS A 47 4.45 18.48 1.56
C LYS A 47 3.70 19.40 0.59
N ASP A 48 4.42 19.93 -0.41
CA ASP A 48 3.86 20.82 -1.44
C ASP A 48 4.00 20.22 -2.85
N SER A 49 4.17 18.91 -2.95
CA SER A 49 4.39 18.23 -4.22
C SER A 49 3.10 17.63 -4.78
N PRO A 50 2.86 17.73 -6.11
CA PRO A 50 1.79 16.99 -6.76
C PRO A 50 2.13 15.50 -6.95
N LEU A 51 3.34 15.08 -6.61
CA LEU A 51 3.78 13.69 -6.68
C LEU A 51 3.20 12.91 -5.50
N ARG A 52 2.46 11.83 -5.79
CA ARG A 52 1.93 10.91 -4.78
C ARG A 52 2.70 9.59 -4.75
N ILE A 53 2.84 8.96 -3.58
CA ILE A 53 3.69 7.79 -3.38
C ILE A 53 2.98 6.65 -2.64
N ILE A 54 3.11 5.44 -3.18
CA ILE A 54 2.89 4.17 -2.46
C ILE A 54 4.25 3.62 -1.98
N GLY A 55 4.29 3.12 -0.73
CA GLY A 55 5.50 2.64 -0.08
C GLY A 55 6.06 3.64 0.94
N PRO A 56 7.40 3.69 1.14
CA PRO A 56 8.41 2.78 0.62
C PRO A 56 8.27 1.38 1.22
N ASN A 57 9.22 0.49 0.90
CA ASN A 57 9.27 -0.86 1.46
C ASN A 57 7.96 -1.63 1.22
N CYS A 58 7.53 -1.68 -0.04
CA CYS A 58 6.31 -2.36 -0.45
C CYS A 58 6.55 -3.38 -1.56
N LEU A 59 5.59 -4.27 -1.76
CA LEU A 59 5.61 -5.26 -2.85
C LEU A 59 5.27 -4.63 -4.21
N GLY A 60 4.52 -3.53 -4.20
CA GLY A 60 3.96 -2.87 -5.39
C GLY A 60 2.45 -3.01 -5.49
N ILE A 61 1.90 -2.87 -6.70
CA ILE A 61 0.46 -2.93 -6.95
C ILE A 61 0.10 -3.80 -8.16
N ILE A 62 -1.11 -4.34 -8.16
CA ILE A 62 -1.75 -5.03 -9.28
C ILE A 62 -3.11 -4.40 -9.50
N ASN A 63 -3.47 -4.20 -10.77
CA ASN A 63 -4.84 -3.92 -11.20
C ASN A 63 -5.19 -4.87 -12.34
N THR A 64 -6.13 -5.78 -12.09
CA THR A 64 -6.47 -6.82 -13.07
C THR A 64 -7.38 -6.30 -14.17
N ASP A 65 -8.05 -5.17 -13.97
CA ASP A 65 -8.93 -4.58 -14.99
C ASP A 65 -8.15 -4.10 -16.22
N ASN A 66 -6.97 -3.51 -16.00
CA ASN A 66 -6.07 -3.07 -17.07
C ASN A 66 -4.84 -3.96 -17.26
N ASN A 67 -4.84 -5.18 -16.69
CA ASN A 67 -3.73 -6.13 -16.72
C ASN A 67 -2.39 -5.56 -16.22
N LEU A 68 -2.42 -4.59 -15.29
CA LEU A 68 -1.22 -4.02 -14.69
C LEU A 68 -0.71 -4.91 -13.57
N ASN A 69 0.52 -5.39 -13.70
CA ASN A 69 1.31 -5.89 -12.57
C ASN A 69 2.55 -4.99 -12.41
N ALA A 70 2.54 -4.14 -11.39
CA ALA A 70 3.67 -3.31 -10.97
C ALA A 70 4.25 -3.78 -9.62
N THR A 71 4.19 -5.09 -9.37
CA THR A 71 4.88 -5.74 -8.26
C THR A 71 6.16 -6.42 -8.76
N PHE A 72 7.05 -6.77 -7.84
CA PHE A 72 8.12 -7.72 -8.13
C PHE A 72 7.70 -9.18 -7.90
N ALA A 73 6.45 -9.41 -7.46
CA ALA A 73 5.84 -10.72 -7.51
C ALA A 73 5.40 -11.01 -8.95
N ALA A 74 5.46 -12.27 -9.36
CA ALA A 74 5.03 -12.70 -10.69
C ALA A 74 3.78 -13.61 -10.64
N PRO A 75 2.69 -13.20 -9.96
CA PRO A 75 1.48 -14.01 -9.96
C PRO A 75 0.85 -14.02 -11.36
N LYS A 76 0.18 -15.12 -11.68
CA LYS A 76 -0.87 -15.13 -12.72
C LYS A 76 -1.93 -14.10 -12.36
N LEU A 77 -2.23 -13.19 -13.27
CA LEU A 77 -3.32 -12.23 -13.12
C LEU A 77 -4.65 -12.94 -13.36
N ILE A 78 -5.43 -13.12 -12.30
CA ILE A 78 -6.78 -13.67 -12.33
C ILE A 78 -7.72 -12.53 -11.94
N LYS A 79 -8.62 -12.13 -12.84
CA LYS A 79 -9.63 -11.10 -12.53
C LYS A 79 -10.55 -11.62 -11.44
N GLY A 80 -10.76 -10.80 -10.41
CA GLY A 80 -11.71 -11.04 -9.34
C GLY A 80 -12.37 -9.74 -8.92
N ASN A 81 -13.11 -9.78 -7.81
CA ASN A 81 -13.88 -8.65 -7.31
C ASN A 81 -13.50 -8.23 -5.88
N VAL A 82 -12.41 -8.78 -5.35
CA VAL A 82 -11.85 -8.39 -4.04
C VAL A 82 -10.65 -7.49 -4.25
N ALA A 83 -10.65 -6.32 -3.63
CA ALA A 83 -9.46 -5.49 -3.51
C ALA A 83 -8.73 -5.83 -2.21
N ALA A 84 -7.44 -6.19 -2.30
CA ALA A 84 -6.60 -6.53 -1.17
C ALA A 84 -5.58 -5.42 -0.90
N VAL A 85 -5.62 -4.82 0.28
CA VAL A 85 -4.68 -3.78 0.74
C VAL A 85 -3.84 -4.32 1.89
N PHE A 86 -2.53 -4.51 1.68
CA PHE A 86 -1.64 -5.17 2.62
C PHE A 86 -0.49 -4.26 3.05
N GLN A 87 -0.43 -3.94 4.33
CA GLN A 87 0.69 -3.18 4.87
C GLN A 87 1.99 -3.99 4.86
N SER A 88 1.94 -5.27 5.26
CA SER A 88 3.09 -6.16 5.18
C SER A 88 3.30 -6.72 3.77
N GLY A 89 4.47 -6.44 3.18
CA GLY A 89 4.84 -6.97 1.87
C GLY A 89 5.00 -8.50 1.87
N ALA A 90 5.53 -9.09 2.93
CA ALA A 90 5.73 -10.53 3.03
C ALA A 90 4.40 -11.30 3.12
N LEU A 91 3.46 -10.83 3.95
CA LEU A 91 2.11 -11.42 4.02
C LEU A 91 1.33 -11.17 2.72
N GLY A 92 1.52 -10.02 2.09
CA GLY A 92 0.95 -9.73 0.77
C GLY A 92 1.46 -10.70 -0.30
N ALA A 93 2.76 -11.01 -0.33
CA ALA A 93 3.33 -12.00 -1.25
C ALA A 93 2.76 -13.40 -0.99
N ALA A 94 2.70 -13.82 0.28
CA ALA A 94 2.11 -15.11 0.65
C ALA A 94 0.62 -15.22 0.25
N LEU A 95 -0.14 -14.11 0.37
CA LEU A 95 -1.53 -14.07 -0.11
C LEU A 95 -1.60 -14.25 -1.63
N LEU A 96 -0.72 -13.60 -2.39
CA LEU A 96 -0.67 -13.76 -3.85
C LEU A 96 -0.34 -15.21 -4.24
N ASP A 97 0.66 -15.83 -3.60
CA ASP A 97 1.02 -17.23 -3.85
C ASP A 97 -0.17 -18.17 -3.56
N TRP A 98 -0.86 -17.96 -2.44
CA TRP A 98 -2.06 -18.71 -2.09
C TRP A 98 -3.20 -18.49 -3.09
N ALA A 99 -3.47 -17.24 -3.48
CA ALA A 99 -4.49 -16.94 -4.46
C ALA A 99 -4.22 -17.63 -5.81
N ASN A 100 -2.95 -17.68 -6.22
CA ASN A 100 -2.50 -18.40 -7.41
C ASN A 100 -2.74 -19.91 -7.32
N GLU A 101 -2.42 -20.53 -6.18
CA GLU A 101 -2.64 -21.96 -5.93
C GLU A 101 -4.13 -22.34 -6.03
N TYR A 102 -5.01 -21.50 -5.47
CA TYR A 102 -6.45 -21.76 -5.42
C TYR A 102 -7.24 -21.13 -6.57
N ASN A 103 -6.56 -20.58 -7.59
CA ASN A 103 -7.16 -19.84 -8.71
C ASN A 103 -8.15 -18.73 -8.27
N PHE A 104 -7.83 -18.07 -7.16
CA PHE A 104 -8.56 -16.93 -6.65
C PHE A 104 -7.99 -15.64 -7.28
N GLY A 105 -8.88 -14.72 -7.67
CA GLY A 105 -8.52 -13.47 -8.32
C GLY A 105 -8.80 -12.24 -7.47
N PHE A 106 -8.09 -11.14 -7.75
CA PHE A 106 -8.32 -9.83 -7.14
C PHE A 106 -8.79 -8.83 -8.20
N SER A 107 -9.60 -7.85 -7.81
CA SER A 107 -9.79 -6.65 -8.65
C SER A 107 -8.50 -5.83 -8.63
N LYS A 108 -7.98 -5.58 -7.42
CA LYS A 108 -6.75 -4.84 -7.17
C LYS A 108 -5.99 -5.46 -6.00
N PHE A 109 -4.67 -5.42 -6.06
CA PHE A 109 -3.80 -5.72 -4.93
C PHE A 109 -2.88 -4.53 -4.71
N ILE A 110 -2.80 -4.04 -3.47
CA ILE A 110 -1.99 -2.88 -3.12
C ILE A 110 -1.16 -3.22 -1.89
N SER A 111 0.17 -3.20 -2.04
CA SER A 111 1.07 -3.25 -0.90
C SER A 111 1.45 -1.84 -0.47
N LEU A 112 1.10 -1.50 0.76
CA LEU A 112 1.25 -0.16 1.33
C LEU A 112 2.66 0.12 1.86
N GLY A 113 3.32 -0.88 2.45
CA GLY A 113 4.61 -0.71 3.09
C GLY A 113 4.58 0.30 4.23
N ASN A 114 5.53 1.23 4.25
CA ASN A 114 5.65 2.22 5.33
C ASN A 114 4.61 3.36 5.24
N LYS A 115 3.83 3.48 4.15
CA LYS A 115 2.75 4.47 3.96
C LYS A 115 3.17 5.94 3.98
N ILE A 116 4.30 6.34 3.40
CA ILE A 116 4.81 7.71 3.62
C ILE A 116 3.92 8.85 3.11
N ASP A 117 3.01 8.53 2.18
CA ASP A 117 2.08 9.50 1.60
C ASP A 117 0.69 8.90 1.42
N ILE A 118 0.49 7.98 0.46
CA ILE A 118 -0.81 7.33 0.30
C ILE A 118 -1.03 6.35 1.45
N GLU A 119 -2.12 6.57 2.19
CA GLU A 119 -2.51 5.77 3.36
C GLU A 119 -3.75 4.91 3.07
N GLU A 120 -4.04 3.98 3.98
CA GLU A 120 -5.18 3.07 3.89
C GLU A 120 -6.53 3.79 3.73
N SER A 121 -6.68 4.97 4.35
CA SER A 121 -7.95 5.71 4.31
C SER A 121 -8.28 6.21 2.91
N GLU A 122 -7.28 6.74 2.19
CA GLU A 122 -7.46 7.19 0.79
C GLU A 122 -7.73 6.00 -0.14
N LEU A 123 -7.11 4.85 0.12
CA LEU A 123 -7.38 3.64 -0.65
C LEU A 123 -8.79 3.12 -0.40
N ILE A 124 -9.30 3.19 0.83
CA ILE A 124 -10.69 2.80 1.14
C ILE A 124 -11.67 3.68 0.37
N GLU A 125 -11.48 5.01 0.39
CA GLU A 125 -12.30 5.96 -0.38
C GLU A 125 -12.28 5.63 -1.89
N TYR A 126 -11.08 5.42 -2.44
CA TYR A 126 -10.92 5.05 -3.86
C TYR A 126 -11.61 3.72 -4.21
N LEU A 127 -11.45 2.69 -3.37
CA LEU A 127 -11.99 1.36 -3.62
C LEU A 127 -13.51 1.27 -3.37
N ALA A 128 -14.05 2.15 -2.53
CA ALA A 128 -15.49 2.28 -2.32
C ALA A 128 -16.22 2.68 -3.62
N GLU A 129 -15.59 3.52 -4.44
CA GLU A 129 -16.15 4.00 -5.72
C GLU A 129 -15.75 3.12 -6.93
N ASP A 130 -14.87 2.14 -6.75
CA ASP A 130 -14.36 1.31 -7.86
C ASP A 130 -15.32 0.18 -8.28
N ASP A 131 -15.91 0.25 -9.47
CA ASP A 131 -16.95 -0.68 -9.92
C ASP A 131 -16.54 -2.15 -9.97
N ASP A 132 -15.26 -2.45 -10.28
CA ASP A 132 -14.72 -3.81 -10.29
C ASP A 132 -14.57 -4.40 -8.87
N THR A 133 -14.46 -3.55 -7.85
CA THR A 133 -14.31 -3.98 -6.46
C THR A 133 -15.68 -4.12 -5.79
N LYS A 134 -15.96 -5.30 -5.25
CA LYS A 134 -17.17 -5.62 -4.46
C LYS A 134 -16.86 -5.88 -2.99
N VAL A 135 -15.62 -6.21 -2.64
CA VAL A 135 -15.17 -6.40 -1.24
C VAL A 135 -13.81 -5.74 -1.05
N ILE A 136 -13.62 -5.03 0.06
CA ILE A 136 -12.33 -4.44 0.43
C ILE A 136 -11.75 -5.27 1.59
N ALA A 137 -10.62 -5.91 1.37
CA ALA A 137 -9.90 -6.69 2.37
C ALA A 137 -8.59 -5.97 2.75
N LEU A 138 -8.39 -5.71 4.03
CA LEU A 138 -7.22 -4.99 4.54
C LEU A 138 -6.44 -5.83 5.55
N TYR A 139 -5.12 -5.78 5.48
CA TYR A 139 -4.22 -6.16 6.56
C TYR A 139 -3.45 -4.92 7.03
N LEU A 140 -3.65 -4.50 8.29
CA LEU A 140 -3.11 -3.26 8.85
C LEU A 140 -2.36 -3.49 10.18
N GLU A 141 -1.16 -2.95 10.27
CA GLU A 141 -0.31 -3.01 11.47
C GLU A 141 -0.43 -1.74 12.32
N ASP A 142 -0.65 -0.61 11.68
CA ASP A 142 -0.97 0.65 12.34
C ASP A 142 -2.00 1.44 11.52
N ILE A 143 -2.62 2.41 12.19
CA ILE A 143 -3.50 3.41 11.59
C ILE A 143 -3.03 4.76 12.13
N ARG A 144 -2.67 5.70 11.24
CA ARG A 144 -2.11 6.99 11.66
C ARG A 144 -3.18 7.99 12.06
N ASP A 145 -4.16 8.21 11.18
CA ASP A 145 -5.33 9.03 11.47
C ASP A 145 -6.55 8.15 11.72
N THR A 146 -6.74 7.80 12.99
CA THR A 146 -7.86 6.93 13.42
C THR A 146 -9.22 7.57 13.22
N LYS A 147 -9.33 8.91 13.26
CA LYS A 147 -10.60 9.62 13.06
C LYS A 147 -11.00 9.58 11.59
N LYS A 148 -10.06 9.92 10.70
CA LYS A 148 -10.28 9.81 9.24
C LYS A 148 -10.59 8.37 8.88
N PHE A 149 -9.78 7.42 9.35
CA PHE A 149 -9.98 6.00 9.10
C PHE A 149 -11.38 5.50 9.49
N TYR A 150 -11.86 5.85 10.69
CA TYR A 150 -13.21 5.47 11.12
C TYR A 150 -14.29 6.10 10.23
N SER A 151 -14.14 7.38 9.87
CA SER A 151 -15.08 8.08 9.00
C SER A 151 -15.20 7.40 7.64
N VAL A 152 -14.06 7.13 6.99
CA VAL A 152 -14.05 6.53 5.64
C VAL A 152 -14.54 5.08 5.67
N CYS A 153 -14.20 4.31 6.70
CA CYS A 153 -14.72 2.95 6.86
C CYS A 153 -16.24 2.96 7.01
N ARG A 154 -16.78 3.88 7.83
CA ARG A 154 -18.22 3.99 8.04
C ARG A 154 -18.95 4.28 6.74
N GLU A 155 -18.46 5.24 5.97
CA GLU A 155 -19.03 5.61 4.67
C GLU A 155 -18.93 4.47 3.66
N ALA A 156 -17.72 3.95 3.43
CA ALA A 156 -17.48 2.88 2.45
C ALA A 156 -18.23 1.58 2.81
N SER A 157 -18.36 1.25 4.10
CA SER A 157 -19.09 0.05 4.55
C SER A 157 -20.59 0.06 4.24
N SER A 158 -21.17 1.23 3.96
CA SER A 158 -22.57 1.34 3.51
C SER A 158 -22.76 0.89 2.05
N GLN A 159 -21.68 0.89 1.26
CA GLN A 159 -21.68 0.51 -0.15
C GLN A 159 -21.08 -0.89 -0.36
N LYS A 160 -19.95 -1.20 0.31
CA LYS A 160 -19.18 -2.44 0.11
C LYS A 160 -18.68 -3.01 1.44
N PRO A 161 -18.73 -4.33 1.66
CA PRO A 161 -18.17 -4.94 2.85
C PRO A 161 -16.66 -4.67 2.96
N ILE A 162 -16.22 -4.32 4.17
CA ILE A 162 -14.83 -4.10 4.54
C ILE A 162 -14.43 -5.15 5.57
N ILE A 163 -13.37 -5.91 5.28
CA ILE A 163 -12.83 -6.95 6.15
C ILE A 163 -11.41 -6.52 6.54
N ILE A 164 -11.13 -6.48 7.85
CA ILE A 164 -9.84 -6.00 8.36
C ILE A 164 -9.21 -7.05 9.25
N LEU A 165 -8.04 -7.52 8.86
CA LEU A 165 -7.15 -8.31 9.69
C LEU A 165 -6.14 -7.36 10.36
N LYS A 166 -6.32 -7.11 11.65
CA LYS A 166 -5.42 -6.24 12.43
C LYS A 166 -4.19 -7.04 12.89
N GLY A 167 -3.00 -6.64 12.43
CA GLY A 167 -1.73 -7.17 12.92
C GLY A 167 -1.41 -6.68 14.35
N GLY A 168 -0.60 -7.44 15.10
CA GLY A 168 -0.09 -7.00 16.40
C GLY A 168 -1.14 -6.86 17.52
N MET A 169 -2.22 -7.64 17.49
CA MET A 169 -3.30 -7.56 18.50
C MET A 169 -2.91 -8.05 19.90
N THR A 170 -1.79 -8.75 20.06
CA THR A 170 -1.29 -9.20 21.37
C THR A 170 -0.21 -8.25 21.90
N VAL A 171 -0.02 -8.17 23.22
CA VAL A 171 1.03 -7.33 23.84
C VAL A 171 2.42 -7.66 23.29
N ILE A 172 2.65 -8.92 22.93
CA ILE A 172 3.89 -9.40 22.32
C ILE A 172 3.94 -8.97 20.85
N GLY A 173 2.87 -9.17 20.10
CA GLY A 173 2.79 -8.78 18.68
C GLY A 173 2.74 -7.26 18.45
N ALA A 174 2.36 -6.46 19.44
CA ALA A 174 2.37 -5.00 19.37
C ALA A 174 3.77 -4.40 19.63
N LYS A 175 4.70 -5.18 20.20
CA LYS A 175 6.07 -4.75 20.55
C LYS A 175 7.14 -5.27 19.57
N ALA A 176 6.79 -6.22 18.71
CA ALA A 176 7.65 -6.80 17.68
C ALA A 176 7.66 -5.91 16.43
#